data_AF-A0A8S8YXL8-F1
#
_entry.id   AF-A0A8S8YXL8-F1
#
_cell.length_a   1.000
_cell.length_b   1.000
_cell.length_c   1.000
_cell.angle_alpha   90.00
_cell.angle_beta   90.00
_cell.angle_gamma   90.00
#
_symmetry.space_group_name_H-M   'P 1'
#
loop_
_entity.id
_entity.type
_entity.pdbx_description
1 polymer ?
#
loop_
_entity_poly.entity_id
_entity_poly.type
_entity_poly.pdbx_seq_one_letter_code
_entity_poly.pdbx_strand_id
1 'polypeptide(L)' 'MQKGGYHEFEIGEDIDGLGGFVLESPDGSVLMDYRFEGRLRDAWEASLEEVNKILFEE' A
#
# COMPACT_ATOMS: atom_id res chain seq x y z
N MET A 1 -20.79 33.67 0.17
CA MET A 1 -19.49 33.12 -0.29
C MET A 1 -19.41 31.69 0.20
N GLN A 2 -19.24 30.74 -0.72
CA GLN A 2 -19.24 29.30 -0.48
C GLN A 2 -17.83 28.89 0.00
N LYS A 3 -17.71 28.18 1.13
CA LYS A 3 -16.48 27.48 1.52
C LYS A 3 -16.83 26.00 1.63
N GLY A 4 -16.34 25.21 0.66
CA GLY A 4 -16.62 23.79 0.52
C GLY A 4 -16.08 22.98 1.70
N GLY A 5 -16.93 22.12 2.25
CA GLY A 5 -16.55 21.15 3.27
C GLY A 5 -15.97 19.89 2.62
N TYR A 6 -14.81 19.47 3.09
CA TYR A 6 -14.34 18.09 2.94
C TYR A 6 -14.62 17.40 4.29
N HIS A 7 -15.89 17.11 4.56
CA HIS A 7 -16.33 16.43 5.79
C HIS A 7 -16.61 14.95 5.49
N GLU A 8 -15.62 14.15 5.09
CA GLU A 8 -15.83 12.68 5.10
C GLU A 8 -14.56 11.83 4.97
N PHE A 9 -13.42 12.26 5.54
CA PHE A 9 -12.26 11.37 5.62
C PHE A 9 -11.66 11.42 7.02
N GLU A 10 -11.76 10.32 7.74
CA GLU A 10 -11.03 10.08 8.99
C GLU A 10 -9.64 9.55 8.63
N ILE A 11 -8.60 10.22 9.11
CA ILE A 11 -7.23 9.74 8.96
C ILE A 11 -7.02 8.67 10.03
N GLY A 12 -6.72 7.44 9.61
CA GLY A 12 -6.44 6.33 10.52
C GLY A 12 -5.10 6.46 11.23
N GLU A 13 -4.92 5.65 12.27
CA GLU A 13 -3.70 5.57 13.07
C GLU A 13 -2.51 4.99 12.27
N ASP A 14 -1.29 5.23 12.75
CA ASP A 14 -0.08 4.62 12.21
C ASP A 14 -0.19 3.09 12.21
N ILE A 15 0.20 2.47 11.11
CA ILE A 15 0.23 1.01 10.95
C ILE A 15 1.65 0.50 10.81
N ASP A 16 1.91 -0.70 11.34
CA ASP A 16 3.20 -1.39 11.27
C ASP A 16 3.38 -1.98 9.85
N GLY A 17 3.70 -1.12 8.89
CA GLY A 17 3.96 -1.48 7.51
C GLY A 17 4.71 -0.36 6.78
N LEU A 18 5.44 -0.70 5.71
CA LEU A 18 6.29 0.24 4.95
C LEU A 18 5.53 1.45 4.34
N GLY A 19 4.19 1.43 4.39
CA GLY A 19 3.30 2.49 3.91
C GLY A 19 2.11 1.93 3.12
N GLY A 20 1.28 2.83 2.62
CA GLY A 20 0.06 2.52 1.86
C GLY A 20 -1.21 2.93 2.61
N PHE A 21 -2.36 2.48 2.13
CA PHE A 21 -3.65 2.75 2.76
C PHE A 21 -4.54 1.52 2.67
N VAL A 22 -5.47 1.46 3.61
CA VAL A 22 -6.57 0.50 3.61
C VAL A 22 -7.84 1.30 3.40
N LEU A 23 -8.64 0.91 2.41
CA LEU A 23 -9.99 1.47 2.22
C LEU A 23 -10.98 0.50 2.83
N GLU A 24 -11.73 1.01 3.81
CA GLU A 24 -12.84 0.31 4.42
C GLU A 24 -14.15 1.02 4.03
N SER A 25 -15.15 0.27 3.59
CA SER A 25 -16.49 0.84 3.42
C SER A 25 -17.07 1.23 4.79
N PRO A 26 -17.95 2.25 4.88
CA PRO A 26 -18.52 2.67 6.17
C PRO A 26 -19.27 1.57 6.93
N ASP A 27 -19.71 0.52 6.23
CA ASP A 27 -20.39 -0.66 6.79
C ASP A 27 -19.44 -1.82 7.14
N GLY A 28 -18.12 -1.63 6.97
CA GLY A 28 -17.08 -2.62 7.25
C GLY A 28 -17.09 -3.85 6.34
N SER A 29 -17.91 -3.85 5.28
CA SER A 29 -18.11 -5.03 4.43
C SER A 29 -17.03 -5.22 3.37
N VAL A 30 -16.34 -4.15 2.97
CA VAL A 30 -15.31 -4.15 1.94
C VAL A 30 -14.01 -3.62 2.51
N LEU A 31 -12.97 -4.46 2.46
CA LEU A 31 -11.60 -4.10 2.83
C LEU A 31 -10.72 -4.22 1.58
N MET A 32 -10.23 -3.08 1.08
CA MET A 32 -9.20 -3.08 0.03
C MET A 32 -7.85 -2.74 0.64
N ASP A 33 -6.95 -3.73 0.64
CA ASP A 33 -5.61 -3.61 1.19
C ASP A 33 -4.62 -3.20 0.09
N TYR A 34 -4.19 -1.94 0.12
CA TYR A 34 -3.15 -1.38 -0.76
C TYR A 34 -1.84 -1.14 -0.02
N ARG A 35 -1.58 -1.86 1.07
CA ARG A 35 -0.31 -1.74 1.79
C ARG A 35 0.85 -2.16 0.89
N PHE A 36 1.94 -1.41 1.00
CA PHE A 36 3.10 -1.51 0.12
C PHE A 36 3.77 -2.88 0.18
N GLU A 37 3.54 -3.64 1.26
CA GLU A 37 4.16 -4.96 1.48
C GLU A 37 3.76 -6.02 0.46
N GLY A 38 2.49 -6.07 0.05
CA GLY A 38 2.03 -7.03 -0.95
C GLY A 38 2.69 -6.78 -2.31
N ARG A 39 2.68 -5.51 -2.75
CA ARG A 39 3.29 -5.10 -4.02
C ARG A 39 4.80 -5.24 -4.01
N LEU A 40 5.45 -4.91 -2.89
CA LEU A 40 6.89 -5.03 -2.75
C LEU A 40 7.32 -6.49 -2.81
N ARG A 41 6.60 -7.39 -2.15
CA ARG A 41 6.88 -8.83 -2.22
C ARG A 41 6.74 -9.38 -3.63
N ASP A 42 5.64 -9.07 -4.31
CA ASP A 42 5.41 -9.58 -5.67
C ASP A 42 6.48 -9.06 -6.65
N ALA A 43 6.84 -7.77 -6.54
CA ALA A 43 7.90 -7.17 -7.34
C ALA A 43 9.28 -7.78 -7.01
N TRP A 44 9.55 -8.01 -5.72
CA TRP A 44 10.80 -8.62 -5.27
C TRP A 44 10.95 -10.05 -5.79
N GLU A 45 9.92 -10.89 -5.66
CA GLU A 45 9.91 -12.26 -6.17
C GLU A 45 10.10 -12.29 -7.69
N ALA A 46 9.45 -11.40 -8.43
CA ALA A 46 9.60 -11.29 -9.88
C ALA A 46 11.01 -10.81 -10.29
N SER A 47 11.66 -9.96 -9.49
CA SER A 47 13.00 -9.42 -9.78
C SER A 47 14.15 -10.31 -9.32
N LEU A 48 13.89 -11.37 -8.55
CA LEU A 48 14.92 -12.10 -7.80
C LEU A 48 16.01 -12.69 -8.69
N GLU A 49 15.62 -13.26 -9.84
CA GLU A 49 16.55 -13.84 -10.82
C GLU A 49 17.48 -12.76 -11.41
N GLU A 50 16.91 -11.63 -11.84
CA GLU A 50 17.65 -10.52 -12.43
C GLU A 50 18.60 -9.87 -11.42
N VAL A 51 18.13 -9.65 -10.19
CA VAL A 51 18.94 -9.11 -9.09
C VAL A 51 20.12 -10.03 -8.80
N ASN A 52 19.91 -11.35 -8.76
CA ASN A 52 21.01 -12.30 -8.53
C ASN A 52 22.07 -12.23 -9.62
N LYS A 53 21.65 -12.15 -10.89
CA LYS A 53 22.57 -12.00 -12.02
C LYS A 53 23.42 -10.73 -11.88
N ILE A 54 22.77 -9.59 -11.61
CA ILE A 54 23.46 -8.30 -11.45
C ILE A 54 24.45 -8.30 -10.29
N LEU A 55 24.06 -8.90 -9.15
CA LEU A 55 24.86 -8.82 -7.92
C LEU A 55 25.97 -9.87 -7.85
N PHE A 56 25.82 -11.02 -8.50
CA PHE A 56 26.66 -12.19 -8.23
C PHE A 56 27.18 -12.95 -9.45
N GLU A 57 26.73 -12.68 -10.67
CA GLU A 57 27.29 -13.29 -11.89
C GLU A 57 28.27 -12.32 -12.57
N GLU A 58 29.46 -12.80 -12.96
CA GLU A 58 30.53 -12.05 -13.66
C GLU A 58 30.31 -11.96 -15.18
#